data_AF-A0A814QRX3-F1
#
_entry.id   AF-A0A814QRX3-F1
#
_cell.length_a   1.000
_cell.length_b   1.000
_cell.length_c   1.000
_cell.angle_alpha   90.00
_cell.angle_beta   90.00
_cell.angle_gamma   90.00
#
_symmetry.space_group_name_H-M   'P 1'
#
loop_
_entity.id
_entity.type
_entity.pdbx_description
1 polymer ?
#
loop_
_entity_poly.entity_id
_entity_poly.type
_entity_poly.pdbx_seq_one_letter_code
_entity_poly.pdbx_strand_id
1 'polypeptide(L)'
;MKILQFEKHIEQTIVFLHIESIPNKIKQYRLAYTEFIRERNSEPSFNDYIHELVENEQKYPLLSFFTVTRSDNDINDEFCSKFYLLRYENVYPITDFVLKHLVQFEIIQLAYPIVNFTNYLLQKYNHRLLRNEAATSDIQYYLTSNDERQVSEQFCQAWYRLTLNEIRYNCQIIKFSREQSIEQFSKSTKLAFFLLNASKDNSSIAILGCLQTLAKLQNTIVNYYRQIDQPVNELIEDEKNVYNLYNH
;
A
#
# COMPACT_ATOMS: atom_id res chain seq x y z
N MET A 1 -28.44 -14.73 34.49
CA MET A 1 -27.41 -15.04 33.48
C MET A 1 -27.04 -13.71 32.81
N LYS A 2 -25.76 -13.31 32.82
CA LYS A 2 -25.35 -12.01 32.25
C LYS A 2 -25.44 -12.09 30.71
N ILE A 3 -25.87 -11.01 30.04
CA ILE A 3 -26.06 -10.94 28.57
C ILE A 3 -24.85 -11.50 27.81
N LEU A 4 -23.63 -11.21 28.28
CA LEU A 4 -22.39 -11.74 27.71
C LEU A 4 -22.29 -13.27 27.70
N GLN A 5 -22.86 -13.95 28.70
CA GLN A 5 -22.87 -15.42 28.77
C GLN A 5 -23.90 -16.02 27.82
N PHE A 6 -24.98 -15.28 27.54
CA PHE A 6 -26.01 -15.70 26.60
C PHE A 6 -25.52 -15.54 25.14
N GLU A 7 -24.89 -14.41 24.81
CA GLU A 7 -24.28 -14.17 23.49
C GLU A 7 -23.20 -15.21 23.19
N LYS A 8 -22.30 -15.46 24.15
CA LYS A 8 -21.26 -16.47 24.02
C LYS A 8 -21.83 -17.88 23.84
N HIS A 9 -22.97 -18.18 24.45
CA HIS A 9 -23.63 -19.47 24.29
C HIS A 9 -24.31 -19.61 22.92
N ILE A 10 -24.90 -18.54 22.39
CA ILE A 10 -25.45 -18.52 21.02
C ILE A 10 -24.33 -18.67 19.98
N GLU A 11 -23.22 -17.94 20.12
CA GLU A 11 -22.08 -18.05 19.21
C GLU A 11 -21.54 -19.49 19.17
N GLN A 12 -21.39 -20.12 20.33
CA GLN A 12 -20.86 -21.48 20.45
C GLN A 12 -21.80 -22.56 19.94
N THR A 13 -23.09 -22.43 20.19
CA THR A 13 -24.04 -23.53 19.95
C THR A 13 -24.72 -23.42 18.59
N ILE A 14 -24.87 -22.22 18.05
CA ILE A 14 -25.62 -21.99 16.81
C ILE A 14 -24.68 -21.53 15.71
N VAL A 15 -23.86 -20.50 15.97
CA VAL A 15 -23.07 -19.85 14.92
C VAL A 15 -21.88 -20.71 14.50
N PHE A 16 -21.02 -21.15 15.43
CA PHE A 16 -19.83 -21.94 15.06
C PHE A 16 -20.19 -23.32 14.47
N LEU A 17 -21.18 -24.01 15.04
CA LEU A 17 -21.70 -25.27 14.50
C LEU A 17 -22.27 -25.12 13.09
N HIS A 18 -22.92 -23.98 12.78
CA HIS A 18 -23.39 -23.73 11.42
C HIS A 18 -22.26 -23.34 10.48
N ILE A 19 -21.30 -22.51 10.90
CA ILE A 19 -20.13 -22.12 10.10
C ILE A 19 -19.35 -23.36 9.64
N GLU A 20 -19.12 -24.33 10.53
CA GLU A 20 -18.44 -25.59 10.17
C GLU A 20 -19.27 -26.46 9.22
N SER A 21 -20.60 -26.37 9.28
CA SER A 21 -21.51 -27.16 8.43
C SER A 21 -21.77 -26.55 7.04
N ILE A 22 -21.56 -25.25 6.86
CA ILE A 22 -21.86 -24.51 5.63
C ILE A 22 -21.05 -25.03 4.43
N PRO A 23 -19.73 -25.27 4.52
CA PRO A 23 -18.95 -25.81 3.40
C PRO A 23 -19.48 -27.16 2.90
N ASN A 24 -19.86 -28.04 3.83
CA ASN A 24 -20.43 -29.35 3.50
C ASN A 24 -21.81 -29.25 2.87
N LYS A 25 -22.67 -28.35 3.35
CA LYS A 25 -24.00 -28.10 2.76
C LYS A 25 -23.90 -27.49 1.36
N ILE A 26 -22.97 -26.56 1.13
CA ILE A 26 -22.71 -25.98 -0.20
C ILE A 26 -22.18 -27.05 -1.15
N LYS A 27 -21.27 -27.92 -0.70
CA LYS A 27 -20.76 -29.04 -1.49
C LYS A 27 -21.88 -30.01 -1.87
N GLN A 28 -22.74 -30.38 -0.92
CA GLN A 28 -23.90 -31.25 -1.19
C GLN A 28 -24.88 -30.61 -2.17
N TYR A 29 -25.14 -29.30 -2.04
CA TYR A 29 -26.00 -28.58 -2.98
C TYR A 29 -25.41 -28.53 -4.39
N ARG A 30 -24.10 -28.25 -4.54
CA ARG A 30 -23.41 -28.27 -5.83
C ARG A 30 -23.47 -29.65 -6.48
N LEU A 31 -23.27 -30.72 -5.70
CA LEU A 31 -23.38 -32.10 -6.20
C LEU A 31 -24.80 -32.41 -6.68
N ALA A 32 -25.81 -32.13 -5.85
CA ALA A 32 -27.22 -32.36 -6.20
C ALA A 32 -27.67 -31.55 -7.42
N TYR A 33 -27.24 -30.30 -7.54
CA TYR A 33 -27.53 -29.45 -8.70
C TYR A 33 -26.83 -29.95 -9.98
N THR A 34 -25.63 -30.49 -9.85
CA THR A 34 -24.89 -31.08 -10.98
C THR A 34 -25.57 -32.35 -11.48
N GLU A 35 -26.03 -33.22 -10.56
CA GLU A 35 -26.82 -34.41 -10.90
C GLU A 35 -28.13 -34.03 -11.62
N PHE A 36 -28.84 -33.02 -11.10
CA PHE A 36 -30.07 -32.50 -11.72
C PHE A 36 -29.87 -31.98 -13.15
N ILE A 37 -28.77 -31.28 -13.43
CA ILE A 37 -28.46 -30.80 -14.80
C ILE A 37 -28.04 -31.95 -15.71
N ARG A 38 -27.29 -32.92 -15.18
CA ARG A 38 -26.81 -34.10 -15.92
C ARG A 38 -27.94 -35.02 -16.36
N GLU A 39 -29.01 -35.11 -15.59
CA GLU A 39 -30.25 -35.80 -15.99
C GLU A 39 -31.01 -35.08 -17.11
N ARG A 40 -30.80 -33.76 -17.27
CA ARG A 40 -31.59 -32.91 -18.17
C ARG A 40 -30.96 -32.65 -19.54
N ASN A 41 -29.63 -32.68 -19.66
CA ASN A 41 -28.92 -32.35 -20.90
C ASN A 41 -27.89 -33.43 -21.27
N SER A 42 -28.02 -34.01 -22.46
CA SER A 42 -27.18 -35.09 -23.01
C SER A 42 -26.05 -34.58 -23.93
N GLU A 43 -25.30 -33.56 -23.50
CA GLU A 43 -24.13 -33.03 -24.23
C GLU A 43 -23.06 -32.52 -23.24
N PRO A 44 -21.79 -32.35 -23.66
CA PRO A 44 -20.61 -32.81 -22.93
C PRO A 44 -20.43 -32.14 -21.56
N SER A 45 -19.96 -32.96 -20.61
CA SER A 45 -19.98 -32.64 -19.19
C SER A 45 -19.15 -31.41 -18.84
N PHE A 46 -19.74 -30.53 -18.06
CA PHE A 46 -19.11 -29.45 -17.27
C PHE A 46 -17.86 -29.89 -16.46
N ASN A 47 -17.56 -31.20 -16.41
CA ASN A 47 -16.40 -31.76 -15.73
C ASN A 47 -15.06 -31.20 -16.24
N ASP A 48 -14.92 -30.87 -17.52
CA ASP A 48 -13.65 -30.31 -18.04
C ASP A 48 -13.43 -28.86 -17.57
N TYR A 49 -14.51 -28.08 -17.41
CA TYR A 49 -14.45 -26.73 -16.81
C TYR A 49 -14.29 -26.80 -15.29
N ILE A 50 -14.79 -27.87 -14.65
CA ILE A 50 -14.62 -28.12 -13.20
C ILE A 50 -13.23 -28.67 -12.89
N HIS A 51 -12.54 -29.33 -13.82
CA HIS A 51 -11.17 -29.79 -13.61
C HIS A 51 -10.15 -28.63 -13.50
N GLU A 52 -10.38 -27.49 -14.14
CA GLU A 52 -9.67 -26.23 -13.85
C GLU A 52 -10.07 -25.60 -12.49
N LEU A 53 -11.24 -25.96 -11.96
CA LEU A 53 -11.72 -25.61 -10.61
C LEU A 53 -11.37 -26.64 -9.53
N VAL A 54 -10.61 -27.70 -9.85
CA VAL A 54 -10.00 -28.54 -8.81
C VAL A 54 -8.82 -27.75 -8.25
N GLU A 55 -9.18 -26.74 -7.46
CA GLU A 55 -8.28 -25.91 -6.69
C GLU A 55 -7.41 -26.86 -5.87
N ASN A 56 -6.11 -26.89 -6.13
CA ASN A 56 -5.18 -27.59 -5.28
C ASN A 56 -5.05 -26.78 -3.98
N GLU A 57 -6.04 -26.89 -3.10
CA GLU A 57 -6.14 -26.16 -1.82
C GLU A 57 -4.92 -26.43 -0.92
N GLN A 58 -4.24 -27.57 -1.08
CA GLN A 58 -3.00 -27.85 -0.37
C GLN A 58 -1.82 -27.00 -0.87
N LYS A 59 -1.78 -26.72 -2.18
CA LYS A 59 -0.70 -25.93 -2.80
C LYS A 59 -1.01 -24.43 -2.84
N TYR A 60 -2.29 -24.08 -3.00
CA TYR A 60 -2.79 -22.71 -3.13
C TYR A 60 -4.08 -22.54 -2.31
N PRO A 61 -3.99 -22.53 -0.97
CA PRO A 61 -5.14 -22.46 -0.06
C PRO A 61 -5.95 -21.17 -0.19
N LEU A 62 -5.39 -20.14 -0.83
CA LEU A 62 -6.03 -18.84 -1.01
C LEU A 62 -6.66 -18.65 -2.41
N LEU A 63 -6.63 -19.68 -3.28
CA LEU A 63 -7.11 -19.55 -4.66
C LEU A 63 -8.63 -19.30 -4.73
N SER A 64 -9.37 -19.89 -3.78
CA SER A 64 -10.82 -19.70 -3.62
C SER A 64 -11.25 -18.25 -3.34
N PHE A 65 -10.32 -17.39 -2.90
CA PHE A 65 -10.59 -15.97 -2.69
C PHE A 65 -10.60 -15.17 -4.00
N PHE A 66 -9.96 -15.67 -5.06
CA PHE A 66 -9.91 -15.03 -6.37
C PHE A 66 -11.01 -15.54 -7.31
N THR A 67 -11.68 -16.64 -6.98
CA THR A 67 -12.79 -17.22 -7.75
C THR A 67 -14.17 -16.61 -7.42
N VAL A 68 -14.21 -15.48 -6.69
CA VAL A 68 -15.46 -14.79 -6.35
C VAL A 68 -16.07 -14.15 -7.61
N THR A 69 -17.12 -14.79 -8.11
CA THR A 69 -18.11 -14.21 -9.01
C THR A 69 -18.79 -13.01 -8.35
N ARG A 70 -18.54 -11.81 -8.90
CA ARG A 70 -19.31 -10.56 -8.69
C ARG A 70 -19.73 -10.29 -7.24
N SER A 71 -18.83 -9.73 -6.43
CA SER A 71 -19.26 -8.88 -5.31
C SER A 71 -19.31 -7.42 -5.80
N ASP A 72 -20.33 -6.68 -5.37
CA ASP A 72 -20.43 -5.22 -5.60
C ASP A 72 -19.45 -4.43 -4.71
N ASN A 73 -18.58 -5.12 -3.96
CA ASN A 73 -17.59 -4.55 -3.04
C ASN A 73 -16.19 -4.59 -3.67
N ASP A 74 -15.30 -3.69 -3.21
CA ASP A 74 -13.89 -3.72 -3.61
C ASP A 74 -13.27 -5.08 -3.24
N ILE A 75 -12.71 -5.78 -4.23
CA ILE A 75 -12.08 -7.10 -4.08
C ILE A 75 -10.99 -7.05 -3.00
N ASN A 76 -10.29 -5.91 -2.87
CA ASN A 76 -9.26 -5.74 -1.86
C ASN A 76 -9.83 -5.73 -0.44
N ASP A 77 -10.98 -5.09 -0.23
CA ASP A 77 -11.64 -5.01 1.08
C ASP A 77 -12.16 -6.38 1.50
N GLU A 78 -12.73 -7.13 0.56
CA GLU A 78 -13.20 -8.49 0.80
C GLU A 78 -12.04 -9.43 1.15
N PHE A 79 -10.93 -9.34 0.41
CA PHE A 79 -9.73 -10.12 0.69
C PHE A 79 -9.14 -9.77 2.06
N CYS A 80 -8.95 -8.49 2.37
CA CYS A 80 -8.44 -8.03 3.66
C CYS A 80 -9.33 -8.53 4.81
N SER A 81 -10.64 -8.37 4.67
CA SER A 81 -11.60 -8.77 5.71
C SER A 81 -11.51 -10.27 6.00
N LYS A 82 -11.44 -11.11 4.96
CA LYS A 82 -11.33 -12.56 5.12
C LYS A 82 -9.95 -12.99 5.65
N PHE A 83 -8.88 -12.33 5.21
CA PHE A 83 -7.52 -12.59 5.68
C PHE A 83 -7.41 -12.43 7.20
N TYR A 84 -7.94 -11.33 7.74
CA TYR A 84 -7.93 -11.07 9.18
C TYR A 84 -8.97 -11.90 9.96
N LEU A 85 -10.14 -12.17 9.37
CA LEU A 85 -11.16 -13.02 10.00
C LEU A 85 -10.63 -14.44 10.27
N LEU A 86 -9.84 -14.98 9.34
CA LEU A 86 -9.27 -16.32 9.42
C LEU A 86 -7.93 -16.37 10.17
N ARG A 87 -7.47 -15.24 10.73
CA ARG A 87 -6.22 -15.10 11.51
C ARG A 87 -4.97 -15.56 10.76
N TYR A 88 -4.91 -15.27 9.47
CA TYR A 88 -3.78 -15.66 8.62
C TYR A 88 -2.53 -14.80 8.80
N GLU A 89 -2.57 -13.75 9.64
CA GLU A 89 -1.43 -12.85 9.85
C GLU A 89 -0.13 -13.57 10.24
N ASN A 90 -0.21 -14.63 11.04
CA ASN A 90 0.97 -15.38 11.49
C ASN A 90 1.45 -16.41 10.46
N VAL A 91 0.56 -16.88 9.59
CA VAL A 91 0.88 -17.90 8.57
C VAL A 91 1.49 -17.24 7.34
N TYR A 92 1.03 -16.03 7.01
CA TYR A 92 1.48 -15.26 5.86
C TYR A 92 1.94 -13.86 6.30
N PRO A 93 3.06 -13.75 7.04
CA PRO A 93 3.54 -12.48 7.60
C PRO A 93 3.87 -11.43 6.52
N ILE A 94 4.36 -11.88 5.36
CA ILE A 94 4.62 -10.99 4.21
C ILE A 94 3.31 -10.41 3.67
N THR A 95 2.27 -11.24 3.52
CA THR A 95 0.96 -10.79 3.06
C THR A 95 0.34 -9.82 4.05
N ASP A 96 0.38 -10.14 5.35
CA ASP A 96 -0.06 -9.25 6.42
C ASP A 96 0.64 -7.88 6.36
N PHE A 97 1.95 -7.88 6.18
CA PHE A 97 2.71 -6.65 6.03
C PHE A 97 2.27 -5.84 4.81
N VAL A 98 2.13 -6.48 3.65
CA VAL A 98 1.68 -5.81 2.42
C VAL A 98 0.30 -5.18 2.63
N LEU A 99 -0.66 -5.94 3.18
CA LEU A 99 -2.01 -5.46 3.43
C LEU A 99 -2.04 -4.26 4.38
N LYS A 100 -1.26 -4.31 5.46
CA LYS A 100 -1.13 -3.19 6.43
C LYS A 100 -0.51 -1.93 5.82
N HIS A 101 0.25 -2.07 4.73
CA HIS A 101 1.01 -0.98 4.13
C HIS A 101 0.56 -0.64 2.70
N LEU A 102 -0.58 -1.15 2.21
CA LEU A 102 -1.09 -0.93 0.85
C LEU A 102 -1.08 0.55 0.44
N VAL A 103 -1.65 1.41 1.29
CA VAL A 103 -1.69 2.86 1.06
C VAL A 103 -0.27 3.44 0.94
N GLN A 104 0.69 2.93 1.71
CA GLN A 104 2.08 3.40 1.62
C GLN A 104 2.73 2.97 0.30
N PHE A 105 2.46 1.76 -0.18
CA PHE A 105 2.93 1.29 -1.49
C PHE A 105 2.40 2.16 -2.63
N GLU A 106 1.11 2.52 -2.60
CA GLU A 106 0.51 3.42 -3.59
C GLU A 106 1.18 4.81 -3.57
N ILE A 107 1.41 5.36 -2.38
CA ILE A 107 2.03 6.68 -2.21
C ILE A 107 3.50 6.67 -2.68
N ILE A 108 4.27 5.61 -2.39
CA ILE A 108 5.70 5.54 -2.75
C ILE A 108 5.89 5.57 -4.27
N GLN A 109 4.98 4.99 -5.05
CA GLN A 109 5.05 5.04 -6.51
C GLN A 109 4.98 6.49 -7.05
N LEU A 110 4.35 7.40 -6.31
CA LEU A 110 4.27 8.82 -6.65
C LEU A 110 5.58 9.58 -6.40
N ALA A 111 6.58 8.97 -5.75
CA ALA A 111 7.86 9.61 -5.48
C ALA A 111 8.65 9.91 -6.77
N TYR A 112 8.59 9.02 -7.77
CA TYR A 112 9.39 9.18 -8.99
C TYR A 112 9.07 10.47 -9.75
N PRO A 113 7.81 10.79 -10.10
CA PRO A 113 7.48 12.05 -10.75
C PRO A 113 7.90 13.28 -9.93
N ILE A 114 7.77 13.21 -8.61
CA ILE A 114 8.15 14.28 -7.68
C ILE A 114 9.66 14.55 -7.74
N VAL A 115 10.46 13.49 -7.62
CA VAL A 115 11.92 13.56 -7.69
C VAL A 115 12.39 14.01 -9.08
N ASN A 116 11.81 13.46 -10.14
CA ASN A 116 12.18 13.77 -11.52
C ASN A 116 12.02 15.27 -11.82
N PHE A 117 10.87 15.84 -11.51
CA PHE A 117 10.63 17.27 -11.72
C PHE A 117 11.49 18.16 -10.82
N THR A 118 11.66 17.78 -9.55
CA THR A 118 12.51 18.53 -8.62
C THR A 118 13.96 18.56 -9.11
N ASN A 119 14.49 17.40 -9.52
CA ASN A 119 15.85 17.28 -10.07
C ASN A 119 16.00 18.06 -11.37
N TYR A 120 15.00 18.01 -12.25
CA TYR A 120 14.98 18.79 -13.48
C TYR A 120 15.11 20.30 -13.19
N LEU A 121 14.31 20.84 -12.28
CA LEU A 121 14.38 22.26 -11.90
C LEU A 121 15.72 22.62 -11.24
N LEU A 122 16.24 21.76 -10.37
CA LEU A 122 17.53 21.97 -9.72
C LEU A 122 18.68 21.99 -10.73
N GLN A 123 18.75 21.00 -11.62
CA GLN A 123 19.79 20.93 -12.65
C GLN A 123 19.75 22.13 -13.59
N LYS A 124 18.55 22.59 -13.95
CA LYS A 124 18.39 23.69 -14.91
C LYS A 124 18.63 25.07 -14.29
N TYR A 125 18.25 25.29 -13.03
CA TYR A 125 18.14 26.64 -12.47
C TYR A 125 18.95 26.92 -11.21
N ASN A 126 19.39 25.92 -10.44
CA ASN A 126 19.98 26.12 -9.10
C ASN A 126 21.25 27.00 -9.09
N HIS A 127 22.01 27.02 -10.19
CA HIS A 127 23.21 27.86 -10.35
C HIS A 127 23.05 28.96 -11.41
N ARG A 128 21.89 29.04 -12.07
CA ARG A 128 21.65 29.95 -13.20
C ARG A 128 20.75 31.13 -12.87
N LEU A 129 19.96 31.04 -11.80
CA LEU A 129 19.06 32.09 -11.35
C LEU A 129 19.43 32.57 -9.95
N LEU A 130 19.38 33.88 -9.74
CA LEU A 130 19.53 34.45 -8.40
C LEU A 130 18.28 34.14 -7.56
N ARG A 131 18.43 33.93 -6.25
CA ARG A 131 17.30 33.52 -5.38
C ARG A 131 16.16 34.54 -5.38
N ASN A 132 16.47 35.82 -5.43
CA ASN A 132 15.46 36.89 -5.47
C ASN A 132 14.61 36.80 -6.74
N GLU A 133 15.20 36.40 -7.86
CA GLU A 133 14.50 36.17 -9.12
C GLU A 133 13.66 34.89 -9.04
N ALA A 134 14.18 33.83 -8.43
CA ALA A 134 13.43 32.59 -8.20
C ALA A 134 12.24 32.76 -7.23
N ALA A 135 12.32 33.70 -6.30
CA ALA A 135 11.26 34.00 -5.34
C ALA A 135 10.11 34.81 -5.96
N THR A 136 10.39 35.58 -7.00
CA THR A 136 9.37 36.40 -7.69
C THR A 136 8.79 35.71 -8.91
N SER A 137 9.56 34.84 -9.56
CA SER A 137 9.16 34.17 -10.80
C SER A 137 8.34 32.91 -10.55
N ASP A 138 7.22 32.79 -11.27
CA ASP A 138 6.37 31.60 -11.27
C ASP A 138 6.97 30.48 -12.11
N ILE A 139 6.66 29.23 -11.74
CA ILE A 139 7.15 28.05 -12.46
C ILE A 139 6.69 28.06 -13.92
N GLN A 140 5.45 28.46 -14.19
CA GLN A 140 4.90 28.47 -15.55
C GLN A 140 5.75 29.28 -16.53
N TYR A 141 6.36 30.38 -16.09
CA TYR A 141 7.22 31.21 -16.93
C TYR A 141 8.40 30.42 -17.51
N TYR A 142 8.87 29.40 -16.78
CA TYR A 142 10.03 28.57 -17.11
C TYR A 142 9.68 27.24 -17.80
N LEU A 143 8.40 26.98 -18.07
CA LEU A 143 7.89 25.79 -18.78
C LEU A 143 7.60 26.13 -20.25
N THR A 144 8.67 26.24 -21.03
CA THR A 144 8.64 26.75 -22.40
C THR A 144 8.43 25.66 -23.44
N SER A 145 8.94 24.45 -23.21
CA SER A 145 8.79 23.32 -24.14
C SER A 145 7.66 22.38 -23.74
N ASN A 146 7.21 21.54 -24.68
CA ASN A 146 6.19 20.53 -24.43
C ASN A 146 6.66 19.48 -23.41
N ASP A 147 7.93 19.06 -23.50
CA ASP A 147 8.50 18.08 -22.57
C ASP A 147 8.50 18.61 -21.13
N GLU A 148 8.83 19.88 -20.95
CA GLU A 148 8.83 20.55 -19.63
C GLU A 148 7.44 20.60 -19.02
N ARG A 149 6.44 20.88 -19.84
CA ARG A 149 5.03 20.87 -19.42
C ARG A 149 4.59 19.47 -19.05
N GLN A 150 4.96 18.45 -19.82
CA GLN A 150 4.62 17.07 -19.52
C GLN A 150 5.23 16.60 -18.19
N VAL A 151 6.50 16.90 -17.92
CA VAL A 151 7.14 16.57 -16.64
C VAL A 151 6.46 17.32 -15.49
N SER A 152 6.10 18.59 -15.68
CA SER A 152 5.33 19.37 -14.69
C SER A 152 3.93 18.80 -14.45
N GLU A 153 3.25 18.31 -15.47
CA GLU A 153 1.91 17.72 -15.35
C GLU A 153 1.96 16.40 -14.57
N GLN A 154 2.93 15.54 -14.88
CA GLN A 154 3.17 14.30 -14.12
C GLN A 154 3.48 14.60 -12.65
N PHE A 155 4.29 15.63 -12.39
CA PHE A 155 4.52 16.13 -11.03
C PHE A 155 3.21 16.54 -10.36
N CYS A 156 2.41 17.39 -11.01
CA CYS A 156 1.18 17.91 -10.41
C CYS A 156 0.20 16.78 -10.10
N GLN A 157 0.03 15.83 -11.03
CA GLN A 157 -0.81 14.65 -10.80
C GLN A 157 -0.31 13.84 -9.59
N ALA A 158 0.99 13.57 -9.49
CA ALA A 158 1.56 12.85 -8.37
C ALA A 158 1.40 13.62 -7.05
N TRP A 159 1.73 14.92 -7.04
CA TRP A 159 1.69 15.79 -5.88
C TRP A 159 0.28 15.91 -5.28
N TYR A 160 -0.75 15.98 -6.11
CA TYR A 160 -2.13 16.09 -5.65
C TYR A 160 -2.77 14.73 -5.31
N ARG A 161 -2.23 13.62 -5.81
CA ARG A 161 -2.66 12.26 -5.40
C ARG A 161 -2.09 11.80 -4.06
N LEU A 162 -1.04 12.45 -3.55
CA LEU A 162 -0.48 12.12 -2.24
C LEU A 162 -1.53 12.27 -1.12
N THR A 163 -1.86 11.21 -0.41
CA THR A 163 -2.80 11.25 0.74
C THR A 163 -2.10 11.52 2.07
N LEU A 164 -0.90 12.11 2.03
CA LEU A 164 -0.14 12.49 3.23
C LEU A 164 -0.85 13.64 3.97
N ASN A 165 -1.12 13.46 5.26
CA ASN A 165 -1.67 14.51 6.12
C ASN A 165 -0.58 15.37 6.77
N GLU A 166 0.59 14.77 6.99
CA GLU A 166 1.73 15.38 7.65
C GLU A 166 3.01 15.04 6.90
N ILE A 167 3.91 16.03 6.82
CA ILE A 167 5.26 15.85 6.31
C ILE A 167 6.26 16.15 7.42
N ARG A 168 7.37 15.41 7.41
CA ARG A 168 8.42 15.54 8.43
C ARG A 168 9.69 16.06 7.80
N TYR A 169 10.17 17.19 8.31
CA TYR A 169 11.47 17.73 7.92
C TYR A 169 12.30 17.95 9.18
N ASN A 170 13.41 17.22 9.31
CA ASN A 170 14.20 17.17 10.55
C ASN A 170 13.31 16.88 11.78
N CYS A 171 13.28 17.78 12.76
CA CYS A 171 12.46 17.67 13.98
C CYS A 171 11.09 18.35 13.86
N GLN A 172 10.71 18.85 12.67
CA GLN A 172 9.46 19.56 12.45
C GLN A 172 8.43 18.65 11.80
N ILE A 173 7.20 18.70 12.31
CA ILE A 173 6.01 18.09 11.70
C ILE A 173 5.18 19.23 11.16
N ILE A 174 4.88 19.18 9.87
CA ILE A 174 4.14 20.23 9.18
C ILE A 174 2.89 19.61 8.58
N LYS A 175 1.75 20.24 8.82
CA LYS A 175 0.49 19.86 8.20
C LYS A 175 0.61 20.05 6.69
N PHE A 176 0.40 18.99 5.94
CA PHE A 176 0.52 19.04 4.49
C PHE A 176 -0.83 19.42 3.89
N SER A 177 -0.97 20.71 3.55
CA SER A 177 -2.15 21.22 2.83
C SER A 177 -1.78 21.66 1.42
N ARG A 178 -2.69 21.37 0.49
CA ARG A 178 -2.66 21.92 -0.88
C ARG A 178 -3.90 22.79 -1.03
N GLU A 179 -3.70 24.09 -0.84
CA GLU A 179 -4.80 25.05 -0.83
C GLU A 179 -5.24 25.45 -2.25
N GLN A 180 -4.36 25.24 -3.23
CA GLN A 180 -4.55 25.65 -4.63
C GLN A 180 -5.02 24.48 -5.49
N SER A 181 -5.72 24.75 -6.59
CA SER A 181 -6.10 23.70 -7.54
C SER A 181 -4.90 23.24 -8.38
N ILE A 182 -4.99 22.03 -8.95
CA ILE A 182 -3.92 21.44 -9.77
C ILE A 182 -3.56 22.33 -10.97
N GLU A 183 -4.54 22.99 -11.58
CA GLU A 183 -4.34 23.89 -12.73
C GLU A 183 -3.70 25.22 -12.35
N GLN A 184 -3.81 25.61 -11.09
CA GLN A 184 -3.22 26.85 -10.58
C GLN A 184 -1.80 26.64 -10.07
N PHE A 185 -1.41 25.41 -9.71
CA PHE A 185 -0.12 25.12 -9.09
C PHE A 185 1.06 25.82 -9.77
N SER A 186 1.26 25.62 -11.08
CA SER A 186 2.40 26.21 -11.81
C SER A 186 2.31 27.74 -11.99
N LYS A 187 1.11 28.32 -11.85
CA LYS A 187 0.85 29.77 -11.95
C LYS A 187 1.14 30.52 -10.66
N SER A 188 0.91 29.88 -9.52
CA SER A 188 1.00 30.50 -8.19
C SER A 188 2.21 30.03 -7.37
N THR A 189 2.85 28.94 -7.78
CA THR A 189 4.05 28.42 -7.11
C THR A 189 5.30 29.06 -7.69
N LYS A 190 6.09 29.65 -6.81
CA LYS A 190 7.38 30.28 -7.13
C LYS A 190 8.45 29.23 -7.34
N LEU A 191 9.39 29.49 -8.25
CA LEU A 191 10.52 28.58 -8.50
C LEU A 191 11.36 28.32 -7.23
N ALA A 192 11.42 29.31 -6.33
CA ALA A 192 12.03 29.21 -5.01
C ALA A 192 11.54 28.03 -4.15
N PHE A 193 10.33 27.52 -4.40
CA PHE A 193 9.80 26.33 -3.73
C PHE A 193 10.68 25.09 -3.95
N PHE A 194 11.32 24.97 -5.12
CA PHE A 194 12.11 23.80 -5.52
C PHE A 194 13.63 23.98 -5.38
N LEU A 195 14.13 25.21 -5.34
CA LEU A 195 15.57 25.47 -5.27
C LEU A 195 16.09 25.42 -3.82
N LEU A 196 17.08 24.56 -3.56
CA LEU A 196 17.51 24.09 -2.23
C LEU A 196 18.51 24.99 -1.47
N ASN A 197 18.70 26.26 -1.86
CA ASN A 197 19.71 27.10 -1.20
C ASN A 197 19.31 27.49 0.24
N ALA A 198 20.28 27.35 1.15
CA ALA A 198 20.19 27.43 2.60
C ALA A 198 20.00 28.86 3.16
N SER A 199 18.94 29.58 2.79
CA SER A 199 18.46 30.74 3.55
C SER A 199 17.26 30.37 4.42
N LYS A 200 17.04 31.14 5.49
CA LYS A 200 16.05 30.91 6.57
C LYS A 200 14.57 30.86 6.16
N ASP A 201 14.25 30.87 4.86
CA ASP A 201 12.86 30.91 4.39
C ASP A 201 12.29 29.50 4.19
N ASN A 202 11.20 29.24 4.91
CA ASN A 202 10.49 27.95 4.96
C ASN A 202 9.84 27.51 3.63
N SER A 203 10.08 28.24 2.54
CA SER A 203 9.47 28.06 1.21
C SER A 203 9.67 26.68 0.60
N SER A 204 10.83 26.04 0.79
CA SER A 204 11.15 24.71 0.24
C SER A 204 10.91 23.56 1.24
N ILE A 205 10.46 23.87 2.46
CA ILE A 205 10.28 22.84 3.48
C ILE A 205 9.20 21.84 3.10
N ALA A 206 8.16 22.28 2.38
CA ALA A 206 7.09 21.39 1.95
C ALA A 206 7.59 20.26 1.03
N ILE A 207 8.37 20.61 -0.01
CA ILE A 207 8.92 19.61 -0.94
C ILE A 207 9.97 18.73 -0.25
N LEU A 208 10.83 19.32 0.60
CA LEU A 208 11.86 18.59 1.33
C LEU A 208 11.26 17.61 2.35
N GLY A 209 10.28 18.06 3.13
CA GLY A 209 9.57 17.22 4.07
C GLY A 209 8.79 16.11 3.37
N CYS A 210 8.19 16.40 2.20
CA CYS A 210 7.54 15.37 1.39
C CYS A 210 8.55 14.29 0.96
N LEU A 211 9.68 14.69 0.36
CA LEU A 211 10.72 13.75 -0.07
C LEU A 211 11.29 12.93 1.10
N GLN A 212 11.54 13.57 2.24
CA GLN A 212 12.02 12.88 3.44
C GLN A 212 10.98 11.88 3.99
N THR A 213 9.70 12.25 4.02
CA THR A 213 8.62 11.33 4.43
C THR A 213 8.53 10.15 3.48
N LEU A 214 8.53 10.38 2.17
CA LEU A 214 8.47 9.30 1.16
C LEU A 214 9.66 8.36 1.27
N ALA A 215 10.88 8.90 1.41
CA ALA A 215 12.08 8.10 1.62
C ALA A 215 12.00 7.27 2.90
N LYS A 216 11.43 7.82 3.99
CA LYS A 216 11.23 7.08 5.24
C LYS A 216 10.22 5.94 5.10
N LEU A 217 9.12 6.17 4.37
CA LEU A 217 8.14 5.12 4.08
C LEU A 217 8.79 3.99 3.27
N GLN A 218 9.51 4.34 2.21
CA GLN A 218 10.25 3.36 1.40
C GLN A 218 11.28 2.58 2.24
N ASN A 219 12.06 3.27 3.07
CA ASN A 219 13.06 2.62 3.91
C ASN A 219 12.44 1.69 4.96
N THR A 220 11.27 2.04 5.51
CA THR A 220 10.54 1.14 6.42
C THR A 220 10.20 -0.18 5.74
N ILE A 221 9.70 -0.12 4.51
CA ILE A 221 9.36 -1.30 3.71
C ILE A 221 10.62 -2.11 3.36
N VAL A 222 11.67 -1.46 2.87
CA VAL A 222 12.93 -2.14 2.52
C VAL A 222 13.56 -2.80 3.75
N ASN A 223 13.56 -2.13 4.90
CA ASN A 223 14.11 -2.67 6.14
C ASN A 223 13.33 -3.89 6.63
N TYR A 224 12.00 -3.90 6.49
CA TYR A 224 11.18 -5.06 6.82
C TYR A 224 11.60 -6.29 6.01
N TYR A 225 11.72 -6.16 4.69
CA TYR A 225 12.16 -7.28 3.84
C TYR A 225 13.61 -7.71 4.14
N ARG A 226 14.51 -6.76 4.41
CA ARG A 226 15.88 -7.09 4.82
C ARG A 226 15.95 -7.91 6.12
N GLN A 227 15.08 -7.61 7.09
CA GLN A 227 15.02 -8.35 8.35
C GLN A 227 14.46 -9.77 8.18
N ILE A 228 13.60 -9.99 7.18
CA ILE A 228 13.08 -11.32 6.84
C ILE A 228 14.12 -12.15 6.09
N ASP A 229 14.91 -11.51 5.21
CA ASP A 229 15.96 -12.16 4.43
C ASP A 229 17.23 -12.45 5.23
N GLN A 230 17.35 -11.95 6.47
CA GLN A 230 18.42 -12.37 7.36
C GLN A 230 18.16 -13.82 7.79
N PRO A 231 19.07 -14.76 7.46
CA PRO A 231 18.94 -16.12 7.99
C PRO A 231 18.94 -16.05 9.51
N VAL A 232 18.07 -16.85 10.13
CA VAL A 232 17.88 -17.04 11.59
C VAL A 232 19.20 -17.38 12.35
N ASN A 233 20.33 -17.48 11.67
CA ASN A 233 21.63 -17.83 12.21
C ASN A 233 22.33 -16.70 12.99
N GLU A 234 21.88 -15.44 12.94
CA GLU A 234 22.49 -14.37 13.75
C GLU A 234 21.85 -14.21 15.15
N LEU A 235 20.73 -14.89 15.45
CA LEU A 235 20.14 -14.90 16.79
C LEU A 235 20.76 -15.93 17.75
N ILE A 236 21.79 -16.69 17.30
CA ILE A 236 22.49 -17.68 18.14
C ILE A 236 23.86 -17.18 18.62
N GLU A 237 24.40 -16.06 18.09
CA GLU A 237 25.69 -15.52 18.55
C GLU A 237 25.55 -14.51 19.70
N ASP A 238 24.41 -13.83 19.85
CA ASP A 238 24.22 -12.89 20.97
C ASP A 238 23.89 -13.59 22.30
N GLU A 239 23.26 -14.78 22.31
CA GLU A 239 23.07 -15.54 23.56
C GLU A 239 24.36 -16.21 24.06
N LYS A 240 25.34 -16.48 23.18
CA LYS A 240 26.66 -17.00 23.61
C LYS A 240 27.57 -15.92 24.17
N ASN A 241 27.38 -14.66 23.80
CA ASN A 241 28.16 -13.54 24.34
C ASN A 241 27.64 -13.04 25.69
N VAL A 242 26.37 -13.28 26.04
CA VAL A 242 25.84 -12.95 27.38
C VAL A 242 26.27 -13.97 28.45
N TYR A 243 26.50 -15.24 28.08
CA TYR A 243 26.97 -16.26 29.03
C TYR A 243 28.47 -16.21 29.36
N ASN A 244 29.28 -15.51 28.56
CA ASN A 244 30.73 -15.37 28.80
C ASN A 244 31.11 -14.09 29.59
N LEU A 245 30.14 -13.25 29.96
CA LEU A 245 30.35 -12.05 30.80
C LEU A 245 30.13 -12.29 32.31
N TYR A 246 29.81 -13.52 32.73
CA TYR A 246 29.61 -13.88 34.15
C TYR A 246 30.54 -14.97 34.68
N ASN A 247 31.54 -15.40 33.91
CA ASN A 247 32.55 -16.35 34.36
C ASN A 247 33.95 -15.87 33.94
N HIS A 248 34.45 -14.82 34.59
CA HIS A 248 35.88 -14.62 34.90
C HIS A 248 36.06 -13.49 35.90
#